data_AF-A0AAW4LAM1-F1
#
_entry.id   AF-A0AAW4LAM1-F1
#
_cell.length_a   1.000
_cell.length_b   1.000
_cell.length_c   1.000
_cell.angle_alpha   90.00
_cell.angle_beta   90.00
_cell.angle_gamma   90.00
#
_symmetry.space_group_name_H-M   'P 1'
#
loop_
_entity.id
_entity.type
_entity.pdbx_description
1 polymer ?
#
loop_
_entity_poly.entity_id
_entity_poly.type
_entity_poly.pdbx_seq_one_letter_code
_entity_poly.pdbx_strand_id
1 'polypeptide(L)'
;MNAEILSQLKSRLQAQPRSLEELHQAAQAVGSGWTQEQVGLLLDCLPEVERDGDVYRIGGEQKVDPLVDALLAVVTDRPLPAAALLARLPKGTITTAAGLYEAARRHPELFDIIPPNRIQRRA
;
A
#
# COMPACT_ATOMS: atom_id res chain seq x y z
N MET A 1 0.53 -20.65 18.31
CA MET A 1 0.26 -19.55 19.27
C MET A 1 0.75 -18.19 18.76
N ASN A 2 2.03 -18.00 18.44
CA ASN A 2 2.54 -16.68 17.98
C ASN A 2 1.97 -16.19 16.63
N ALA A 3 1.71 -17.11 15.69
CA ALA A 3 1.19 -16.75 14.36
C ALA A 3 -0.24 -16.20 14.40
N GLU A 4 -1.06 -16.67 15.35
CA GLU A 4 -2.47 -16.26 15.49
C GLU A 4 -2.57 -14.85 16.08
N ILE A 5 -1.76 -14.55 17.09
CA ILE A 5 -1.62 -13.20 17.68
C ILE A 5 -1.16 -12.23 16.59
N LEU A 6 -0.11 -12.58 15.84
CA LEU A 6 0.41 -11.74 14.76
C LEU A 6 -0.64 -11.51 13.66
N SER A 7 -1.41 -12.54 13.27
CA SER A 7 -2.48 -12.42 12.28
C SER A 7 -3.59 -11.48 12.77
N GLN A 8 -3.95 -11.54 14.05
CA GLN A 8 -4.99 -10.68 14.62
C GLN A 8 -4.53 -9.23 14.70
N LEU A 9 -3.29 -8.99 15.14
CA LEU A 9 -2.70 -7.64 15.16
C LEU A 9 -2.64 -7.03 13.75
N LYS A 10 -2.20 -7.81 12.75
CA LYS A 10 -2.19 -7.37 11.35
C LYS A 10 -3.59 -7.06 10.82
N SER A 11 -4.57 -7.91 11.10
CA SER A 11 -5.96 -7.66 10.68
C SER A 11 -6.53 -6.36 11.28
N ARG A 12 -6.22 -6.06 12.54
CA ARG A 12 -6.60 -4.80 13.20
C ARG A 12 -5.94 -3.59 12.55
N LEU A 13 -4.64 -3.69 12.25
CA LEU A 13 -3.86 -2.64 11.59
C LEU A 13 -4.25 -2.42 10.11
N GLN A 14 -4.73 -3.46 9.42
CA GLN A 14 -5.26 -3.36 8.06
C GLN A 14 -6.57 -2.58 8.01
N ALA A 15 -7.40 -2.67 9.06
CA ALA A 15 -8.67 -1.96 9.11
C ALA A 15 -8.47 -0.45 9.35
N GLN A 16 -7.56 -0.10 10.26
CA GLN A 16 -7.23 1.30 10.57
C GLN A 16 -5.93 1.38 11.40
N PRO A 17 -5.28 2.55 11.43
CA PRO A 17 -4.23 2.84 12.41
C PRO A 17 -4.74 2.66 13.84
N ARG A 18 -3.89 2.11 14.71
CA ARG A 18 -4.20 1.80 16.11
C ARG A 18 -3.04 2.17 17.03
N SER A 19 -3.35 2.53 18.27
CA SER A 19 -2.31 2.79 19.27
C SER A 19 -1.66 1.49 19.76
N LEU A 20 -0.46 1.62 20.35
CA LEU A 20 0.21 0.48 20.97
C LEU A 20 -0.62 -0.15 22.09
N GLU A 21 -1.34 0.66 22.85
CA GLU A 21 -2.22 0.20 23.93
C GLU A 21 -3.37 -0.66 23.38
N GLU A 22 -4.05 -0.20 22.31
CA GLU A 22 -5.13 -0.96 21.67
C GLU A 22 -4.64 -2.30 21.12
N LEU A 23 -3.44 -2.33 20.54
CA LEU A 23 -2.82 -3.54 20.00
C LEU A 23 -2.40 -4.50 21.12
N HIS A 24 -1.88 -3.98 22.23
CA HIS A 24 -1.56 -4.78 23.41
C HIS A 24 -2.83 -5.41 24.02
N GLN A 25 -3.91 -4.65 24.19
CA GLN A 25 -5.19 -5.20 24.65
C GLN A 25 -5.74 -6.27 23.69
N ALA A 26 -5.61 -6.05 22.37
CA ALA A 26 -6.00 -7.05 21.38
C ALA A 26 -5.17 -8.33 21.50
N ALA A 27 -3.86 -8.23 21.74
CA ALA A 27 -2.99 -9.37 21.98
C ALA A 27 -3.39 -10.13 23.26
N GLN A 28 -3.69 -9.41 24.35
CA GLN A 28 -4.14 -10.02 25.61
C GLN A 28 -5.49 -10.76 25.45
N ALA A 29 -6.42 -10.22 24.66
CA ALA A 29 -7.71 -10.84 24.40
C ALA A 29 -7.60 -12.22 23.71
N VAL A 30 -6.51 -12.47 22.98
CA VAL A 30 -6.18 -13.77 22.37
C VAL A 30 -5.31 -14.65 23.27
N GLY A 31 -5.12 -14.26 24.53
CA GLY A 31 -4.34 -15.01 25.52
C GLY A 31 -2.83 -14.77 25.45
N SER A 32 -2.39 -13.66 24.83
CA SER A 32 -0.97 -13.31 24.85
C SER A 32 -0.51 -12.91 26.26
N GLY A 33 0.64 -13.45 26.67
CA GLY A 33 1.37 -13.01 27.87
C GLY A 33 2.39 -11.90 27.58
N TRP A 34 2.40 -11.34 26.37
CA TRP A 34 3.37 -10.31 25.99
C TRP A 34 3.07 -8.96 26.63
N THR A 35 4.13 -8.29 27.06
CA THR A 35 4.05 -6.90 27.54
C THR A 35 3.82 -5.95 26.36
N GLN A 36 3.34 -4.73 26.67
CA GLN A 36 3.14 -3.68 25.67
C GLN A 36 4.43 -3.37 24.88
N GLU A 37 5.58 -3.37 25.55
CA GLU A 37 6.90 -3.18 24.92
C GLU A 37 7.25 -4.31 23.95
N GLN A 38 6.96 -5.56 24.31
CA GLN A 38 7.21 -6.72 23.44
C GLN A 38 6.32 -6.70 22.20
N VAL A 39 5.07 -6.24 22.33
CA VAL A 39 4.17 -6.01 21.18
C VAL A 39 4.75 -4.92 20.27
N GLY A 40 5.24 -3.82 20.84
CA GLY A 40 5.87 -2.74 20.07
C GLY A 40 7.10 -3.23 19.30
N LEU A 41 8.02 -3.94 19.98
CA LEU A 41 9.21 -4.51 19.35
C LEU A 41 8.88 -5.48 18.21
N LEU A 42 7.84 -6.30 18.39
CA LEU A 42 7.38 -7.21 17.34
C LEU A 42 6.87 -6.43 16.12
N LEU A 43 6.08 -5.38 16.34
CA LEU A 43 5.52 -4.56 15.27
C LEU A 43 6.61 -3.79 14.54
N ASP A 44 7.60 -3.25 15.25
CA ASP A 44 8.75 -2.56 14.66
C ASP A 44 9.64 -3.49 13.81
N CYS A 45 9.54 -4.81 14.03
CA CYS A 45 10.23 -5.83 13.22
C CYS A 45 9.47 -6.20 11.93
N LEU A 46 8.24 -5.73 11.73
CA LEU A 46 7.45 -6.01 10.54
C LEU A 46 7.74 -4.96 9.46
N PRO A 47 8.27 -5.35 8.29
CA PRO A 47 8.62 -4.39 7.23
C PRO A 47 7.41 -3.64 6.68
N GLU A 48 6.21 -4.21 6.79
CA GLU A 48 4.96 -3.58 6.36
C GLU A 48 4.32 -2.70 7.43
N VAL A 49 4.87 -2.57 8.64
CA VAL A 49 4.28 -1.74 9.70
C VAL A 49 5.08 -0.45 9.85
N GLU A 50 4.37 0.67 9.81
CA GLU A 50 4.93 1.98 10.09
C GLU A 50 4.46 2.45 11.47
N ARG A 51 5.36 3.13 12.17
CA ARG A 51 5.11 3.73 13.48
C ARG A 51 5.21 5.25 13.39
N ASP A 52 4.18 5.94 13.84
CA ASP A 52 4.12 7.39 14.01
C ASP A 52 3.79 7.72 15.47
N GLY A 53 4.83 7.98 16.26
CA GLY A 53 4.71 8.12 17.71
C GLY A 53 4.24 6.83 18.40
N ASP A 54 3.02 6.88 18.95
CA ASP A 54 2.37 5.72 19.61
C ASP A 54 1.35 5.01 18.70
N VAL A 55 1.18 5.49 17.47
CA VAL A 55 0.26 4.91 16.49
C VAL A 55 1.02 4.02 15.53
N TYR A 56 0.51 2.80 15.34
CA TYR A 56 0.97 1.84 14.35
C TYR A 56 -0.04 1.76 13.22
N ARG A 57 0.45 1.62 12.00
CA ARG A 57 -0.35 1.36 10.80
C ARG A 57 0.39 0.36 9.93
N ILE A 58 -0.32 -0.43 9.15
CA ILE A 58 0.33 -1.14 8.05
C ILE A 58 0.56 -0.11 6.93
N GLY A 59 1.82 0.06 6.53
CA GLY A 59 2.27 0.83 5.37
C GLY A 59 1.50 0.38 4.15
N GLY A 60 0.47 1.15 3.83
CA GLY A 60 -0.67 0.65 3.09
C GLY A 60 -1.93 1.42 3.47
N GLU A 61 -1.81 2.75 3.58
CA GLU A 61 -2.87 3.53 2.95
C GLU A 61 -2.93 3.02 1.51
N GLN A 62 -3.95 2.24 1.17
CA GLN A 62 -4.65 2.49 -0.09
C GLN A 62 -5.20 3.92 -0.01
N LYS A 63 -4.32 4.92 0.05
CA LYS A 63 -4.50 6.10 -0.77
C LYS A 63 -4.61 5.47 -2.12
N VAL A 64 -5.82 5.44 -2.67
CA VAL A 64 -5.92 5.35 -4.10
C VAL A 64 -4.93 6.39 -4.58
N ASP A 65 -3.80 5.92 -5.14
CA ASP A 65 -2.70 6.81 -5.51
C ASP A 65 -3.41 7.89 -6.34
N PRO A 66 -3.33 9.18 -6.01
CA PRO A 66 -4.04 10.20 -6.79
C PRO A 66 -3.74 10.06 -8.28
N LEU A 67 -2.59 9.44 -8.61
CA LEU A 67 -2.23 8.96 -9.93
C LEU A 67 -3.08 7.77 -10.44
N VAL A 68 -3.33 6.74 -9.63
CA VAL A 68 -4.24 5.62 -9.95
C VAL A 68 -5.67 6.13 -10.16
N ASP A 69 -6.19 7.00 -9.28
CA ASP A 69 -7.51 7.61 -9.45
C ASP A 69 -7.58 8.46 -10.73
N ALA A 70 -6.57 9.30 -10.95
CA ALA A 70 -6.46 10.10 -12.16
C ALA A 70 -6.30 9.24 -13.42
N LEU A 71 -5.66 8.08 -13.32
CA LEU A 71 -5.56 7.11 -14.40
C LEU A 71 -6.91 6.49 -14.68
N LEU A 72 -7.57 5.92 -13.67
CA LEU A 72 -8.89 5.29 -13.78
C LEU A 72 -9.95 6.25 -14.36
N ALA A 73 -9.88 7.55 -14.02
CA ALA A 73 -10.75 8.57 -14.59
C ALA A 73 -10.55 8.79 -16.11
N VAL A 74 -9.42 8.35 -16.66
CA VAL A 74 -8.98 8.58 -18.04
C VAL A 74 -8.95 7.29 -18.88
N VAL A 75 -8.94 6.14 -18.21
CA VAL A 75 -9.00 4.83 -18.84
C VAL A 75 -10.35 4.64 -19.54
N THR A 76 -10.27 4.34 -20.83
CA THR A 76 -11.39 3.82 -21.63
C THR A 76 -11.27 2.30 -21.77
N ASP A 77 -12.22 1.59 -22.38
CA ASP A 77 -12.18 0.13 -22.62
C ASP A 77 -10.99 -0.40 -23.45
N ARG A 78 -9.94 0.40 -23.69
CA ARG A 78 -8.75 0.03 -24.45
C ARG A 78 -7.47 0.53 -23.76
N PRO A 79 -6.39 -0.27 -23.78
CA PRO A 79 -5.08 0.15 -23.27
C PRO A 79 -4.56 1.38 -24.02
N LEU A 80 -3.92 2.28 -23.30
CA LEU A 80 -3.35 3.51 -23.85
C LEU A 80 -1.85 3.58 -23.57
N PRO A 81 -1.03 4.05 -24.53
CA PRO A 81 0.38 4.33 -24.28
C PRO A 81 0.56 5.37 -23.17
N ALA A 82 1.61 5.25 -22.35
CA ALA A 82 1.89 6.18 -21.25
C ALA A 82 1.91 7.66 -21.69
N ALA A 83 2.45 7.97 -22.88
CA ALA A 83 2.44 9.32 -23.44
C ALA A 83 1.02 9.86 -23.73
N ALA A 84 0.11 8.99 -24.16
CA ALA A 84 -1.29 9.35 -24.40
C ALA A 84 -2.07 9.50 -23.09
N LEU A 85 -1.72 8.72 -22.05
CA LEU A 85 -2.28 8.87 -20.71
C LEU A 85 -1.87 10.20 -20.09
N LEU A 86 -0.57 10.55 -20.13
CA LEU A 86 -0.06 11.84 -19.64
C LEU A 86 -0.80 13.04 -20.24
N ALA A 87 -1.10 12.99 -21.54
CA ALA A 87 -1.81 14.05 -22.23
C ALA A 87 -3.29 14.19 -21.83
N ARG A 88 -3.87 13.16 -21.20
CA ARG A 88 -5.28 13.08 -20.82
C ARG A 88 -5.51 13.16 -19.31
N LEU A 89 -4.44 13.15 -18.49
CA LEU A 89 -4.55 13.30 -17.05
C LEU A 89 -5.21 14.63 -16.66
N PRO A 90 -5.95 14.67 -15.54
CA PRO A 90 -6.54 15.89 -15.01
C PRO A 90 -5.49 17.00 -14.83
N LYS A 91 -5.88 18.24 -15.11
CA LYS A 91 -5.02 19.41 -14.89
C LYS A 91 -4.67 19.50 -13.39
N GLY A 92 -3.38 19.34 -13.07
CA GLY A 92 -2.87 19.33 -11.70
C GLY A 92 -2.08 18.06 -11.34
N THR A 93 -2.21 16.98 -12.12
CA THR A 93 -1.42 15.76 -11.90
C THR A 93 -0.03 15.91 -12.51
N ILE A 94 0.98 16.14 -11.67
CA ILE A 94 2.39 16.17 -12.10
C ILE A 94 2.95 14.76 -12.00
N THR A 95 3.20 14.12 -13.13
CA THR A 95 3.79 12.77 -13.19
C THR A 95 4.61 12.60 -14.47
N THR A 96 5.44 11.55 -14.51
CA THR A 96 6.26 11.19 -15.67
C THR A 96 5.87 9.82 -16.19
N ALA A 97 6.27 9.48 -17.42
CA ALA A 97 6.03 8.14 -17.96
C ALA A 97 6.64 7.04 -17.07
N ALA A 98 7.81 7.29 -16.47
CA ALA A 98 8.42 6.37 -15.52
C ALA A 98 7.58 6.22 -14.23
N GLY A 99 7.05 7.32 -13.70
CA GLY A 99 6.14 7.30 -12.55
C GLY A 99 4.86 6.52 -12.80
N LEU A 100 4.33 6.57 -14.04
CA LEU A 100 3.18 5.76 -14.46
C LEU A 100 3.48 4.25 -14.47
N TYR A 101 4.65 3.85 -14.99
CA TYR A 101 5.02 2.43 -14.99
C TYR A 101 5.29 1.91 -13.57
N GLU A 102 5.89 2.73 -12.70
CA GLU A 102 6.08 2.36 -11.29
C GLU A 102 4.75 2.29 -10.54
N ALA A 103 3.76 3.13 -10.88
CA ALA A 103 2.41 3.00 -10.36
C ALA A 103 1.76 1.69 -10.85
N ALA A 104 1.84 1.38 -12.15
CA ALA A 104 1.32 0.12 -12.69
C ALA A 104 2.02 -1.12 -12.13
N ARG A 105 3.31 -1.01 -11.78
CA ARG A 105 4.05 -2.09 -11.11
C ARG A 105 3.59 -2.32 -9.69
N ARG A 106 3.23 -1.25 -8.96
CA ARG A 106 2.69 -1.32 -7.60
C ARG A 106 1.21 -1.74 -7.56
N HIS A 107 0.48 -1.54 -8.67
CA HIS A 107 -0.96 -1.78 -8.80
C HIS A 107 -1.26 -2.70 -10.00
N PRO A 108 -1.36 -4.02 -9.79
CA PRO A 108 -1.56 -4.99 -10.86
C PRO A 108 -2.80 -4.74 -11.73
N GLU A 109 -3.83 -4.12 -11.17
CA GLU A 109 -5.06 -3.69 -11.85
C GLU A 109 -4.81 -2.70 -13.01
N LEU A 110 -3.65 -2.03 -13.03
CA LEU A 110 -3.28 -1.08 -14.08
C LEU A 110 -2.46 -1.71 -15.23
N PHE A 111 -2.09 -2.99 -15.16
CA PHE A 111 -1.32 -3.64 -16.24
C PHE A 111 -2.10 -3.76 -17.54
N ASP A 112 -3.42 -3.94 -17.48
CA ASP A 112 -4.29 -4.01 -18.65
C ASP A 112 -4.49 -2.62 -19.30
N ILE A 113 -4.14 -1.55 -18.59
CA ILE A 113 -4.34 -0.16 -18.98
C ILE A 113 -3.05 0.44 -19.53
N ILE A 114 -1.94 0.21 -18.81
CA ILE A 114 -0.60 0.67 -19.13
C ILE A 114 0.21 -0.57 -19.51
N PRO A 115 0.16 -1.02 -20.78
CA PRO A 115 0.91 -2.18 -21.18
C PRO A 115 2.39 -1.94 -20.82
N PRO A 116 3.04 -2.87 -20.10
CA PRO A 116 4.40 -2.68 -19.66
C PRO A 116 5.24 -2.36 -20.88
N ASN A 117 6.00 -1.26 -20.80
CA ASN A 117 6.93 -0.91 -21.85
C ASN A 117 7.86 -2.09 -22.03
N ARG A 118 7.64 -2.88 -23.09
CA ARG A 118 8.64 -3.84 -23.55
C ARG A 118 9.78 -2.97 -24.00
N ILE A 119 10.73 -2.72 -23.11
CA ILE A 119 12.05 -2.23 -23.46
C ILE A 119 12.53 -3.25 -24.50
N GLN A 120 12.37 -2.94 -25.78
CA GLN A 120 13.10 -3.62 -26.81
C GLN A 120 14.55 -3.32 -26.49
N ARG A 121 15.24 -4.30 -25.89
CA ARG A 121 16.69 -4.38 -25.95
C ARG A 121 17.02 -4.37 -27.43
N ARG A 122 17.36 -3.20 -27.98
CA ARG A 122 18.13 -3.15 -29.21
C ARG A 122 19.50 -3.72 -28.87
N ALA A 123 19.77 -4.88 -29.46
CA ALA A 123 21.12 -5.35 -29.72
C ALA A 123 21.87 -4.36 -30.62
#